data_AF-A0A6A0GW42-F1
#
_entry.id   AF-A0A6A0GW42-F1
#
_cell.length_a   1.000
_cell.length_b   1.000
_cell.length_c   1.000
_cell.angle_alpha   90.00
_cell.angle_beta   90.00
_cell.angle_gamma   90.00
#
_symmetry.space_group_name_H-M   'P 1'
#
loop_
_entity.id
_entity.type
_entity.pdbx_description
1 polymer ?
#
loop_
_entity_poly.entity_id
_entity_poly.type
_entity_poly.pdbx_seq_one_letter_code
_entity_poly.pdbx_strand_id
1 'polypeptide(L)'
;TENLAHHVESSNPNRIIEILPKESTERVFQQGFSTEDSLTRQKKRYNLLFNFERNAIYLHECLDLAQKSYSMTLFVWNIILMANVILGLFILLDSLVQNSASQRSWASFGISVWSLTLLLWMHSSADDVNHASRDCKLAVSPITCHPCCRGAGTCSLHFAIIGGRALTTISEPFPFSMLGFSGIGRSALTNTVAFTASYVIVALQFRAPASANCPPA
;
A
#
# COMPACT_ATOMS: atom_id res chain seq x y z
N THR A 1 -6.73 28.29 6.26
CA THR A 1 -8.19 28.16 6.06
C THR A 1 -8.74 29.07 4.97
N GLU A 2 -8.01 30.07 4.47
CA GLU A 2 -8.48 30.99 3.42
C GLU A 2 -8.33 30.48 1.96
N ASN A 3 -7.54 29.43 1.72
CA ASN A 3 -7.34 28.88 0.37
C ASN A 3 -8.48 27.97 -0.15
N LEU A 4 -9.46 27.64 0.69
CA LEU A 4 -10.58 26.77 0.30
C LEU A 4 -11.76 27.53 -0.32
N ALA A 5 -11.94 28.82 0.03
CA ALA A 5 -13.09 29.61 -0.42
C ALA A 5 -12.98 29.99 -1.92
N HIS A 6 -11.78 30.32 -2.39
CA HIS A 6 -11.56 30.65 -3.81
C HIS A 6 -11.66 29.44 -4.75
N HIS A 7 -11.57 28.21 -4.23
CA HIS A 7 -11.60 26.99 -5.05
C HIS A 7 -13.01 26.43 -5.25
N VAL A 8 -13.98 26.84 -4.41
CA VAL A 8 -15.39 26.43 -4.50
C VAL A 8 -16.16 27.31 -5.49
N GLU A 9 -15.77 28.57 -5.66
CA GLU A 9 -16.50 29.53 -6.50
C GLU A 9 -16.22 29.39 -8.02
N SER A 10 -15.15 28.68 -8.40
CA SER A 10 -14.88 28.34 -9.81
C SER A 10 -15.58 27.06 -10.31
N SER A 11 -16.25 26.33 -9.41
CA SER A 11 -16.87 25.03 -9.69
C SER A 11 -18.39 25.13 -9.84
N ASN A 12 -18.86 26.12 -10.60
CA ASN A 12 -20.28 26.16 -10.99
C ASN A 12 -20.46 25.40 -12.32
N PRO A 13 -21.11 24.22 -12.33
CA PRO A 13 -21.33 23.44 -13.55
C PRO A 13 -22.17 24.19 -14.59
N ASN A 14 -22.92 25.22 -14.19
CA ASN A 14 -23.70 26.06 -15.11
C ASN A 14 -22.82 27.05 -15.90
N ARG A 15 -21.64 27.42 -15.39
CA ARG A 15 -20.73 28.36 -16.09
C ARG A 15 -19.90 27.68 -17.18
N ILE A 16 -19.73 26.37 -17.10
CA ILE A 16 -18.99 25.57 -18.10
C ILE A 16 -19.82 25.38 -19.38
N ILE A 17 -21.15 25.50 -19.28
CA ILE A 17 -22.09 25.41 -20.42
C ILE A 17 -21.95 26.62 -21.36
N GLU A 18 -21.47 27.77 -20.88
CA GLU A 18 -21.32 28.99 -21.68
C GLU A 18 -20.05 29.02 -22.57
N ILE A 19 -19.08 28.12 -22.36
CA ILE A 19 -17.78 28.13 -23.07
C ILE A 19 -17.78 27.18 -24.29
N LEU A 20 -18.92 26.56 -24.62
CA LEU A 20 -19.08 25.83 -25.88
C LEU A 20 -19.36 26.82 -27.02
N PRO A 21 -18.48 26.97 -28.02
CA PRO A 21 -18.76 27.81 -29.17
C PRO A 21 -20.00 27.26 -29.89
N LYS A 22 -21.05 28.09 -30.01
CA LYS A 22 -22.33 27.75 -30.65
C LYS A 22 -22.23 27.36 -32.14
N GLU A 23 -21.04 27.45 -32.74
CA GLU A 23 -20.85 27.37 -34.20
C GLU A 23 -20.48 26.00 -34.76
N SER A 24 -20.29 24.95 -33.96
CA SER A 24 -19.97 23.60 -34.49
C SER A 24 -21.14 22.62 -34.50
N THR A 25 -22.32 23.03 -34.05
CA THR A 25 -23.47 22.13 -33.82
C THR A 25 -24.26 21.75 -35.07
N GLU A 26 -23.93 22.28 -36.26
CA GLU A 26 -24.78 22.09 -37.45
C GLU A 26 -24.35 21.00 -38.43
N ARG A 27 -23.18 20.34 -38.29
CA ARG A 27 -22.73 19.41 -39.34
C ARG A 27 -22.20 18.03 -38.92
N VAL A 28 -22.53 17.54 -37.72
CA VAL A 28 -22.18 16.15 -37.33
C VAL A 28 -23.32 15.47 -36.54
N PHE A 29 -24.57 15.66 -36.96
CA PHE A 29 -25.70 14.88 -36.47
C PHE A 29 -26.34 14.06 -37.60
N GLN A 30 -25.60 13.04 -38.05
CA GLN A 30 -26.20 11.86 -38.68
C GLN A 30 -25.64 10.59 -38.04
N GLN A 31 -26.01 10.36 -36.77
CA GLN A 31 -26.20 9.01 -36.24
C GLN A 31 -27.06 9.12 -34.99
N GLY A 32 -28.20 8.42 -34.98
CA GLY A 32 -29.29 8.55 -34.03
C GLY A 32 -28.96 8.12 -32.60
N PHE A 33 -28.26 8.97 -31.86
CA PHE A 33 -28.33 9.05 -30.41
C PHE A 33 -28.84 10.44 -30.05
N SER A 34 -29.93 10.50 -29.28
CA SER A 34 -30.45 11.76 -28.73
C SER A 34 -29.31 12.52 -28.05
N THR A 35 -29.11 13.78 -28.44
CA THR A 35 -28.08 14.68 -27.90
C THR A 35 -28.19 14.86 -26.38
N GLU A 36 -29.38 14.62 -25.81
CA GLU A 36 -29.59 14.60 -24.35
C GLU A 36 -29.06 13.32 -23.69
N ASP A 37 -29.15 12.16 -24.35
CA ASP A 37 -28.64 10.89 -23.83
C ASP A 37 -27.11 10.86 -23.78
N SER A 38 -26.44 11.53 -24.71
CA SER A 38 -24.98 11.65 -24.71
C SER A 38 -24.49 12.60 -23.62
N LEU A 39 -25.16 13.74 -23.42
CA LEU A 39 -24.82 14.73 -22.40
C LEU A 39 -25.04 14.19 -20.98
N THR A 40 -26.16 13.51 -20.74
CA THR A 40 -26.47 12.88 -19.45
C THR A 40 -25.48 11.75 -19.10
N ARG A 41 -25.10 10.92 -20.08
CA ARG A 41 -24.05 9.90 -19.90
C ARG A 41 -22.68 10.51 -19.60
N GLN A 42 -22.33 11.62 -20.26
CA GLN A 42 -21.06 12.32 -20.01
C GLN A 42 -21.04 12.94 -18.61
N LYS A 43 -22.12 13.60 -18.18
CA LYS A 43 -22.29 14.13 -16.82
C LYS A 43 -22.20 13.04 -15.75
N LYS A 44 -22.82 11.87 -16.00
CA LYS A 44 -22.75 10.71 -15.09
C LYS A 44 -21.31 10.19 -14.95
N ARG A 45 -20.57 10.07 -16.06
CA ARG A 45 -19.16 9.63 -16.04
C ARG A 45 -18.26 10.63 -15.33
N TYR A 46 -18.47 11.92 -15.57
CA TYR A 46 -17.76 12.99 -14.87
C TYR A 46 -17.98 12.93 -13.36
N ASN A 47 -19.23 12.84 -12.90
CA ASN A 47 -19.55 12.74 -11.48
C ASN A 47 -18.97 11.48 -10.84
N LEU A 48 -18.96 10.36 -11.57
CA LEU A 48 -18.36 9.11 -11.08
C LEU A 48 -16.85 9.27 -10.89
N LEU A 49 -16.15 9.84 -11.88
CA LEU A 49 -14.70 10.05 -11.82
C LEU A 49 -14.32 11.06 -10.74
N PHE A 50 -15.10 12.13 -10.58
CA PHE A 50 -14.91 13.12 -9.52
C PHE A 50 -15.09 12.51 -8.12
N ASN A 51 -16.15 11.72 -7.92
CA ASN A 51 -16.36 11.01 -6.66
C ASN A 51 -15.25 9.99 -6.38
N PHE A 52 -14.76 9.34 -7.43
CA PHE A 52 -13.65 8.40 -7.33
C PHE A 52 -12.34 9.09 -6.94
N GLU A 53 -11.97 10.21 -7.58
CA GLU A 53 -10.81 11.03 -7.19
C GLU A 53 -10.90 11.44 -5.72
N ARG A 54 -12.07 11.95 -5.31
CA ARG A 54 -12.32 12.35 -3.92
C ARG A 54 -12.15 11.19 -2.94
N ASN A 55 -12.66 10.01 -3.27
CA ASN A 55 -12.52 8.82 -2.45
C ASN A 55 -11.05 8.33 -2.38
N ALA A 56 -10.30 8.43 -3.49
CA ALA A 56 -8.89 8.06 -3.52
C ALA A 56 -8.04 8.99 -2.64
N ILE A 57 -8.29 10.31 -2.71
CA ILE A 57 -7.63 11.29 -1.85
C ILE A 57 -7.97 11.01 -0.38
N TYR A 58 -9.25 10.81 -0.05
CA TYR A 58 -9.68 10.52 1.31
C TYR A 58 -9.04 9.25 1.87
N LEU A 59 -8.96 8.19 1.06
CA LEU A 59 -8.28 6.95 1.45
C LEU A 59 -6.79 7.18 1.75
N HIS A 60 -6.11 7.98 0.92
CA HIS A 60 -4.70 8.30 1.13
C HIS A 60 -4.48 9.09 2.43
N GLU A 61 -5.35 10.07 2.74
CA GLU A 61 -5.34 10.80 4.01
C GLU A 61 -5.60 9.88 5.20
N CYS A 62 -6.55 8.94 5.09
CA CYS A 62 -6.81 7.94 6.12
C CYS A 62 -5.59 7.04 6.37
N LEU A 63 -4.90 6.61 5.32
CA LEU A 63 -3.69 5.79 5.43
C LEU A 63 -2.53 6.57 6.09
N ASP A 64 -2.35 7.85 5.73
CA ASP A 64 -1.35 8.72 6.36
C ASP A 64 -1.64 8.93 7.85
N LEU A 65 -2.90 9.17 8.20
CA LEU A 65 -3.31 9.30 9.60
C LEU A 65 -3.09 8.00 10.37
N ALA A 66 -3.49 6.85 9.81
CA ALA A 66 -3.28 5.54 10.42
C ALA A 66 -1.78 5.25 10.62
N GLN A 67 -0.95 5.50 9.61
CA GLN A 67 0.49 5.33 9.71
C GLN A 67 1.06 6.23 10.82
N LYS A 68 0.72 7.52 10.86
CA LYS A 68 1.21 8.44 11.89
C LYS A 68 0.79 8.01 13.30
N SER A 69 -0.46 7.59 13.47
CA SER A 69 -0.99 7.14 14.77
C SER A 69 -0.34 5.85 15.27
N TYR A 70 -0.11 4.89 14.38
CA TYR A 70 0.38 3.56 14.77
C TYR A 70 1.87 3.33 14.54
N SER A 71 2.60 4.27 13.91
CA SER A 71 4.02 4.09 13.55
C SER A 71 4.91 3.71 14.73
N MET A 72 4.76 4.37 15.88
CA MET A 72 5.48 4.04 17.11
C MET A 72 5.14 2.65 17.63
N THR A 73 3.85 2.31 17.66
CA THR A 73 3.38 1.00 18.13
C THR A 73 3.88 -0.11 17.21
N LEU A 74 3.79 0.08 15.90
CA LEU A 74 4.27 -0.87 14.90
C LEU A 74 5.78 -1.08 15.01
N PHE A 75 6.54 -0.01 15.25
CA PHE A 75 7.98 -0.10 15.47
C PHE A 75 8.32 -0.94 16.70
N VAL A 76 7.72 -0.62 17.86
CA VAL A 76 7.96 -1.37 19.12
C VAL A 76 7.52 -2.83 18.97
N TRP A 77 6.36 -3.07 18.37
CA TRP A 77 5.85 -4.43 18.14
C TRP A 77 6.76 -5.23 17.21
N ASN A 78 7.26 -4.61 16.13
CA ASN A 78 8.20 -5.26 15.23
C ASN A 78 9.47 -5.70 15.95
N ILE A 79 10.06 -4.84 16.79
CA ILE A 79 11.25 -5.17 17.60
C ILE A 79 10.98 -6.35 18.54
N ILE A 80 9.86 -6.32 19.27
CA ILE A 80 9.51 -7.38 20.23
C ILE A 80 9.32 -8.72 19.50
N LEU A 81 8.56 -8.72 18.41
CA LEU A 81 8.32 -9.94 17.64
C LEU A 81 9.61 -10.48 17.03
N MET A 82 10.48 -9.61 16.50
CA MET A 82 11.78 -10.01 15.99
C MET A 82 12.64 -10.63 17.10
N ALA A 83 12.72 -10.01 18.27
CA ALA A 83 13.46 -10.56 19.40
C ALA A 83 12.98 -11.97 19.77
N ASN A 84 11.66 -12.19 19.80
CA ASN A 84 11.08 -13.52 20.05
C ASN A 84 11.46 -14.54 18.98
N VAL A 85 11.45 -14.15 17.69
CA VAL A 85 11.87 -15.02 16.60
C VAL A 85 13.31 -15.48 16.79
N ILE A 86 14.21 -14.54 17.08
CA ILE A 86 15.64 -14.77 17.24
C ILE A 86 15.93 -15.66 18.45
N LEU A 87 15.35 -15.32 19.60
CA LEU A 87 15.54 -16.07 20.84
C LEU A 87 15.00 -17.49 20.71
N GLY A 88 13.82 -17.68 20.14
CA GLY A 88 13.27 -19.02 19.96
C GLY A 88 14.06 -19.86 18.96
N LEU A 89 14.59 -19.27 17.88
CA LEU A 89 15.50 -19.96 16.95
C LEU A 89 16.80 -20.36 17.64
N PHE A 90 17.40 -19.47 18.42
CA PHE A 90 18.63 -19.75 19.17
C PHE A 90 18.43 -20.89 20.18
N ILE A 91 17.38 -20.82 21.00
CA ILE A 91 17.08 -21.86 22.01
C ILE A 91 16.81 -23.21 21.34
N LEU A 92 16.06 -23.23 20.24
CA LEU A 92 15.80 -24.46 19.49
C LEU A 92 17.11 -25.06 18.97
N LEU A 93 17.90 -24.28 18.24
CA LEU A 93 19.15 -24.75 17.66
C LEU A 93 20.15 -25.21 18.74
N ASP A 94 20.25 -24.49 19.86
CA ASP A 94 21.10 -24.89 20.98
C ASP A 94 20.65 -26.23 21.59
N SER A 95 19.34 -26.41 21.77
CA SER A 95 18.79 -27.67 22.28
C SER A 95 19.01 -28.85 21.33
N LEU A 96 19.03 -28.61 20.01
CA LEU A 96 19.35 -29.62 19.01
C LEU A 96 20.83 -29.97 19.02
N VAL A 97 21.72 -28.98 19.13
CA VAL A 97 23.18 -29.20 19.23
C VAL A 97 23.53 -29.99 20.49
N GLN A 98 22.87 -29.71 21.61
CA GLN A 98 23.08 -30.41 22.87
C GLN A 98 22.29 -31.72 23.00
N ASN A 99 21.49 -32.08 21.99
CA ASN A 99 20.58 -33.22 21.98
C ASN A 99 19.67 -33.28 23.24
N SER A 100 19.25 -32.11 23.72
CA SER A 100 18.58 -31.89 25.01
C SER A 100 17.25 -31.13 24.84
N ALA A 101 16.49 -31.45 23.79
CA ALA A 101 15.19 -30.84 23.51
C ALA A 101 14.23 -31.04 24.69
N SER A 102 13.99 -29.97 25.44
CA SER A 102 13.09 -29.95 26.60
C SER A 102 11.75 -29.31 26.24
N GLN A 103 10.73 -29.47 27.08
CA GLN A 103 9.45 -28.80 26.92
C GLN A 103 9.59 -27.27 26.80
N ARG A 104 10.60 -26.68 27.47
CA ARG A 104 10.92 -25.25 27.36
C ARG A 104 11.37 -24.86 25.95
N SER A 105 12.22 -25.68 25.31
CA SER A 105 12.67 -25.42 23.94
C SER A 105 11.52 -25.45 22.92
N TRP A 106 10.58 -26.38 23.08
CA TRP A 106 9.37 -26.44 22.26
C TRP A 106 8.44 -25.25 22.47
N ALA A 107 8.25 -24.80 23.71
CA ALA A 107 7.47 -23.60 24.01
C ALA A 107 8.10 -22.34 23.39
N SER A 108 9.42 -22.17 23.51
CA SER A 108 10.15 -21.06 22.87
C SER A 108 10.05 -21.10 21.35
N PHE A 109 10.11 -22.28 20.74
CA PHE A 109 9.89 -22.44 19.30
C PHE A 109 8.46 -22.05 18.90
N GLY A 110 7.45 -22.49 19.66
CA GLY A 110 6.06 -22.10 19.42
C GLY A 110 5.86 -20.58 19.46
N ILE A 111 6.46 -19.90 20.44
CA ILE A 111 6.43 -18.43 20.55
C ILE A 111 7.12 -17.76 19.34
N SER A 112 8.25 -18.31 18.88
CA SER A 112 8.95 -17.83 17.69
C SER A 112 8.12 -17.97 16.43
N VAL A 113 7.49 -19.14 16.21
CA VAL A 113 6.59 -19.38 15.06
C VAL A 113 5.41 -18.40 15.09
N TRP A 114 4.74 -18.25 16.23
CA TRP A 114 3.65 -17.28 16.39
C TRP A 114 4.09 -15.84 16.12
N SER A 115 5.26 -15.46 16.63
CA SER A 115 5.80 -14.12 16.42
C SER A 115 6.14 -13.86 14.95
N LEU A 116 6.67 -14.88 14.26
CA LEU A 116 6.93 -14.83 12.82
C LEU A 116 5.62 -14.73 12.02
N THR A 117 4.56 -15.45 12.40
CA THR A 117 3.25 -15.34 11.77
C THR A 117 2.67 -13.93 11.89
N LEU A 118 2.76 -13.32 13.08
CA LEU A 118 2.30 -11.94 13.29
C LEU A 118 3.11 -10.93 12.47
N LEU A 119 4.44 -11.10 12.38
CA LEU A 119 5.30 -10.30 11.51
C LEU A 119 4.89 -10.44 10.04
N LEU A 120 4.70 -11.68 9.57
CA LEU A 120 4.28 -11.95 8.20
C LEU A 120 2.93 -11.32 7.90
N TRP A 121 1.97 -11.39 8.82
CA TRP A 121 0.65 -10.80 8.63
C TRP A 121 0.70 -9.27 8.54
N MET A 122 1.46 -8.63 9.43
CA MET A 122 1.67 -7.18 9.42
C MET A 122 2.33 -6.71 8.13
N HIS A 123 3.41 -7.36 7.70
CA HIS A 123 4.14 -7.00 6.48
C HIS A 123 3.37 -7.34 5.20
N SER A 124 2.58 -8.43 5.20
CA SER A 124 1.74 -8.79 4.04
C SER A 124 0.57 -7.81 3.88
N SER A 125 -0.04 -7.35 4.97
CA SER A 125 -1.13 -6.38 4.89
C SER A 125 -0.69 -5.05 4.25
N ALA A 126 0.54 -4.60 4.52
CA ALA A 126 1.12 -3.42 3.88
C ALA A 126 1.36 -3.63 2.37
N ASP A 127 1.85 -4.82 1.99
CA ASP A 127 2.03 -5.18 0.58
C ASP A 127 0.67 -5.31 -0.14
N ASP A 128 -0.35 -5.88 0.49
CA ASP A 128 -1.68 -6.08 -0.07
C ASP A 128 -2.38 -4.74 -0.38
N VAL A 129 -2.21 -3.73 0.48
CA VAL A 129 -2.71 -2.37 0.21
C VAL A 129 -2.04 -1.79 -1.04
N ASN A 130 -0.73 -1.98 -1.19
CA ASN A 130 0.02 -1.52 -2.36
C ASN A 130 -0.36 -2.29 -3.64
N HIS A 131 -0.60 -3.59 -3.53
CA HIS A 131 -1.14 -4.41 -4.63
C HIS A 131 -2.55 -3.95 -5.03
N ALA A 132 -3.44 -3.73 -4.07
CA ALA A 132 -4.80 -3.23 -4.33
C ALA A 132 -4.79 -1.86 -5.01
N SER A 133 -3.88 -0.96 -4.61
CA SER A 133 -3.70 0.34 -5.29
C SER A 133 -3.27 0.16 -6.75
N ARG A 134 -2.32 -0.74 -7.01
CA ARG A 134 -1.87 -1.07 -8.37
C ARG A 134 -2.99 -1.66 -9.23
N ASP A 135 -3.78 -2.58 -8.69
CA ASP A 135 -4.91 -3.20 -9.40
C ASP A 135 -6.01 -2.17 -9.70
N CYS A 136 -6.27 -1.28 -8.74
CA CYS A 136 -7.18 -0.15 -8.93
C CYS A 136 -6.73 0.77 -10.07
N LYS A 137 -5.43 1.10 -10.14
CA LYS A 137 -4.85 1.86 -11.26
C LYS A 137 -5.12 1.17 -12.60
N LEU A 138 -4.87 -0.14 -12.69
CA LEU A 138 -5.06 -0.90 -13.92
C LEU A 138 -6.53 -0.93 -14.35
N ALA A 139 -7.46 -1.00 -13.39
CA ALA A 139 -8.90 -0.95 -13.67
C ALA A 139 -9.39 0.43 -14.14
N VAL A 140 -8.77 1.53 -13.66
CA VAL A 140 -9.18 2.92 -13.96
C VAL A 140 -8.51 3.48 -15.22
N SER A 141 -7.33 2.98 -15.59
CA SER A 141 -6.59 3.37 -16.80
C SER A 141 -7.40 3.28 -18.10
N PRO A 142 -8.16 2.21 -18.39
CA PRO A 142 -8.99 2.18 -19.60
C PRO A 142 -10.16 3.17 -19.55
N ILE A 143 -10.70 3.50 -18.37
CA ILE A 143 -11.84 4.43 -18.25
C ILE A 143 -11.40 5.87 -18.55
N THR A 144 -10.15 6.19 -18.23
CA THR A 144 -9.56 7.53 -18.34
C THR A 144 -8.83 7.75 -19.67
N CYS A 145 -8.17 6.73 -20.23
CA CYS A 145 -7.44 6.84 -21.51
C CYS A 145 -8.30 6.51 -22.75
N HIS A 146 -9.27 5.61 -22.65
CA HIS A 146 -10.04 5.13 -23.82
C HIS A 146 -10.94 6.19 -24.49
N PRO A 147 -11.52 7.19 -23.79
CA PRO A 147 -12.28 8.26 -24.43
C PRO A 147 -11.42 9.21 -25.27
N CYS A 148 -10.14 9.40 -24.91
CA CYS A 148 -9.26 10.34 -25.60
C CYS A 148 -8.55 9.72 -26.83
N CYS A 149 -8.34 8.40 -26.86
CA CYS A 149 -7.61 7.74 -27.96
C CYS A 149 -8.48 7.33 -29.16
N ARG A 150 -9.81 7.29 -29.02
CA ARG A 150 -10.71 6.72 -30.05
C ARG A 150 -11.36 7.71 -31.01
N GLY A 151 -10.80 8.92 -31.16
CA GLY A 151 -11.24 9.88 -32.18
C GLY A 151 -12.63 10.50 -31.97
N ALA A 152 -13.21 10.37 -30.77
CA ALA A 152 -14.40 11.14 -30.40
C ALA A 152 -13.96 12.58 -30.10
N GLY A 153 -14.22 13.49 -31.03
CA GLY A 153 -13.62 14.83 -31.14
C GLY A 153 -13.83 15.84 -30.01
N THR A 154 -14.15 15.44 -28.78
CA THR A 154 -14.13 16.32 -27.61
C THR A 154 -13.85 15.51 -26.33
N CYS A 155 -12.61 15.02 -26.17
CA CYS A 155 -12.14 14.74 -24.81
C CYS A 155 -12.04 16.10 -24.10
N SER A 156 -13.01 16.42 -23.23
CA SER A 156 -12.93 17.68 -22.49
C SER A 156 -11.63 17.65 -21.69
N LEU A 157 -10.81 18.69 -21.85
CA LEU A 157 -9.51 18.84 -21.17
C LEU A 157 -9.67 18.61 -19.65
N HIS A 158 -10.84 18.97 -19.11
CA HIS A 158 -11.25 18.71 -17.73
C HIS A 158 -11.36 17.22 -17.36
N PHE A 159 -11.89 16.37 -18.24
CA PHE A 159 -11.99 14.93 -18.00
C PHE A 159 -10.60 14.27 -18.04
N ALA A 160 -9.72 14.74 -18.93
CA ALA A 160 -8.33 14.29 -19.00
C ALA A 160 -7.53 14.71 -17.76
N ILE A 161 -7.72 15.94 -17.26
CA ILE A 161 -7.07 16.43 -16.03
C ILE A 161 -7.54 15.65 -14.81
N ILE A 162 -8.84 15.49 -14.60
CA ILE A 162 -9.39 14.75 -13.45
C ILE A 162 -8.98 13.28 -13.51
N GLY A 163 -9.07 12.66 -14.68
CA GLY A 163 -8.61 11.29 -14.89
C GLY A 163 -7.12 11.13 -14.65
N GLY A 164 -6.31 12.07 -15.11
CA GLY A 164 -4.88 12.14 -14.87
C GLY A 164 -4.54 12.29 -13.39
N ARG A 165 -5.23 13.18 -12.66
CA ARG A 165 -5.05 13.38 -11.22
C ARG A 165 -5.41 12.12 -10.42
N ALA A 166 -6.58 11.54 -10.70
CA ALA A 166 -7.00 10.29 -10.07
C ALA A 166 -5.99 9.16 -10.32
N LEU A 167 -5.49 9.04 -11.56
CA LEU A 167 -4.43 8.09 -11.91
C LEU A 167 -3.13 8.37 -11.16
N THR A 168 -2.70 9.63 -11.04
CA THR A 168 -1.47 9.98 -10.32
C THR A 168 -1.56 9.63 -8.83
N THR A 169 -2.68 9.97 -8.18
CA THR A 169 -2.90 9.70 -6.75
C THR A 169 -2.89 8.20 -6.42
N ILE A 170 -3.37 7.36 -7.33
CA ILE A 170 -3.40 5.90 -7.14
C ILE A 170 -2.07 5.25 -7.61
N SER A 171 -1.33 5.93 -8.49
CA SER A 171 -0.08 5.40 -9.03
C SER A 171 1.08 5.42 -8.05
N GLU A 172 1.01 6.24 -7.01
CA GLU A 172 2.02 6.31 -5.97
C GLU A 172 1.77 5.22 -4.92
N PRO A 173 2.67 4.23 -4.77
CA PRO A 173 2.55 3.25 -3.71
C PRO A 173 2.67 3.97 -2.36
N PHE A 174 1.82 3.59 -1.41
CA PHE A 174 1.84 4.22 -0.10
C PHE A 174 3.08 3.74 0.68
N PRO A 175 3.99 4.65 1.08
CA PRO A 175 5.26 4.26 1.71
C PRO A 175 5.03 3.97 3.19
N PHE A 176 4.49 2.79 3.48
CA PHE A 176 4.40 2.30 4.85
C PHE A 176 5.80 2.27 5.47
N SER A 177 6.00 3.10 6.49
CA SER A 177 7.29 3.25 7.16
C SER A 177 7.13 3.24 8.67
N MET A 178 8.01 2.51 9.34
CA MET A 178 8.18 2.55 10.80
C MET A 178 9.12 3.70 11.13
N LEU A 179 8.58 4.79 11.66
CA LEU A 179 9.30 5.99 12.11
C LEU A 179 10.24 6.63 11.08
N GLY A 180 10.07 6.37 9.78
CA GLY A 180 10.97 6.87 8.75
C GLY A 180 12.27 6.06 8.59
N PHE A 181 12.50 5.02 9.40
CA PHE A 181 13.75 4.25 9.39
C PHE A 181 13.69 2.99 8.53
N SER A 182 12.53 2.34 8.45
CA SER A 182 12.40 1.06 7.74
C SER A 182 11.05 0.95 7.03
N GLY A 183 11.09 0.49 5.79
CA GLY A 183 9.88 0.20 5.00
C GLY A 183 9.18 -1.07 5.50
N ILE A 184 7.86 -1.02 5.60
CA ILE A 184 7.02 -2.18 5.92
C ILE A 184 6.70 -2.90 4.62
N GLY A 185 7.43 -3.98 4.34
CA GLY A 185 7.10 -4.89 3.23
C GLY A 185 7.70 -6.27 3.45
N ARG A 186 7.19 -7.29 2.73
CA ARG A 186 7.66 -8.68 2.91
C ARG A 186 9.15 -8.83 2.58
N SER A 187 9.65 -8.11 1.57
CA SER A 187 11.07 -8.12 1.19
C SER A 187 12.00 -7.68 2.34
N ALA A 188 11.63 -6.60 3.04
CA ALA A 188 12.38 -6.13 4.19
C ALA A 188 12.37 -7.19 5.32
N LEU A 189 11.20 -7.76 5.61
CA LEU A 189 11.05 -8.81 6.61
C LEU A 189 11.89 -10.05 6.30
N THR A 190 11.80 -10.58 5.08
CA THR A 190 12.55 -11.77 4.67
C THR A 190 14.05 -11.55 4.73
N ASN A 191 14.53 -10.36 4.34
CA ASN A 191 15.94 -10.02 4.43
C ASN A 191 16.41 -9.94 5.88
N THR A 192 15.64 -9.30 6.77
CA THR A 192 15.98 -9.23 8.19
C THR A 192 16.00 -10.62 8.81
N VAL A 193 14.97 -11.45 8.59
CA VAL A 193 14.91 -12.82 9.12
C VAL A 193 16.06 -13.68 8.59
N ALA A 194 16.37 -13.61 7.29
CA ALA A 194 17.47 -14.37 6.69
C ALA A 194 18.84 -13.93 7.26
N PHE A 195 19.06 -12.62 7.39
CA PHE A 195 20.27 -12.07 7.98
C PHE A 195 20.42 -12.53 9.43
N THR A 196 19.35 -12.48 10.21
CA THR A 196 19.43 -12.90 11.61
C THR A 196 19.59 -14.40 11.78
N ALA A 197 18.92 -15.22 10.97
CA ALA A 197 19.15 -16.66 10.97
C ALA A 197 20.61 -17.00 10.66
N SER A 198 21.21 -16.30 9.69
CA SER A 198 22.63 -16.43 9.35
C SER A 198 23.53 -16.07 10.55
N TYR A 199 23.23 -14.98 11.25
CA TYR A 199 23.98 -14.57 12.44
C TYR A 199 23.85 -15.60 13.58
N VAL A 200 22.66 -16.14 13.83
CA VAL A 200 22.44 -17.17 14.86
C VAL A 200 23.25 -18.43 14.55
N ILE A 201 23.28 -18.88 13.29
CA ILE A 201 24.08 -20.03 12.87
C ILE A 201 25.57 -19.78 13.13
N VAL A 202 26.09 -18.61 12.73
CA VAL A 202 27.48 -18.23 12.97
C VAL A 202 27.78 -18.18 14.47
N ALA A 203 26.92 -17.57 15.27
CA ALA A 203 27.09 -17.50 16.73
C ALA A 203 27.17 -18.88 17.39
N LEU A 204 26.40 -19.86 16.88
CA LEU A 204 26.46 -21.24 17.36
C LEU A 204 27.75 -21.96 16.94
N GLN A 205 28.28 -21.68 15.75
CA GLN A 205 29.56 -22.26 15.28
C GLN A 205 30.76 -21.79 16.10
N PHE A 206 30.76 -20.52 16.54
CA PHE A 206 31.85 -19.94 17.34
C PHE A 206 31.63 -20.05 18.85
N ARG A 207 30.57 -20.74 19.28
CA ARG A 207 30.34 -21.00 20.69
C ARG A 207 31.42 -21.94 21.23
N ALA A 208 32.10 -21.53 22.30
CA ALA A 208 33.01 -22.40 23.01
C ALA A 208 32.24 -23.64 23.52
N PRO A 209 32.77 -24.86 23.36
CA PRO A 209 32.14 -26.05 23.94
C PRO A 209 32.01 -25.83 25.44
N ALA A 210 30.80 -25.98 25.97
CA ALA A 210 30.56 -25.91 27.40
C ALA A 210 31.35 -27.04 28.07
N SER A 211 32.50 -26.68 28.62
CA SER A 211 33.43 -27.50 29.42
C SER A 211 33.64 -28.93 28.90
N ALA A 212 34.76 -29.15 28.20
CA ALA A 212 35.46 -30.41 28.38
C ALA A 212 35.74 -30.56 29.88
N ASN A 213 35.13 -31.59 30.47
CA ASN A 213 35.29 -32.02 31.85
C ASN A 213 36.73 -31.84 32.37
N CYS A 214 36.94 -30.89 33.30
CA CYS A 214 38.09 -30.98 34.20
C CYS A 214 37.77 -32.10 35.20
N PRO A 215 38.56 -33.17 35.30
CA PRO A 215 38.38 -34.16 36.35
C PRO A 215 38.68 -33.51 37.72
N PRO A 216 37.98 -33.92 38.79
CA PRO A 216 38.31 -33.45 40.13
C PRO A 216 39.72 -33.91 40.51
N ALA A 217 40.55 -32.97 40.98
CA ALA A 217 41.81 -33.23 41.65
C ALA A 217 41.58 -33.58 43.12
#